data_AF-A0A9E3B8M3-F1
#
_entry.id   AF-A0A9E3B8M3-F1
#
_cell.length_a   1.000
_cell.length_b   1.000
_cell.length_c   1.000
_cell.angle_alpha   90.00
_cell.angle_beta   90.00
_cell.angle_gamma   90.00
#
_symmetry.space_group_name_H-M   'P 1'
#
loop_
_entity.id
_entity.type
_entity.pdbx_description
1 polymer ?
#
loop_
_entity_poly.entity_id
_entity_poly.type
_entity_poly.pdbx_seq_one_letter_code
_entity_poly.pdbx_strand_id
1 'polypeptide(L)'
;TSNIRAEDARGVADEHAYYAKATGLINFQRNVSMPNSVEAQYGLQVKLDNEQVAAFNAIGYFGYEAGPHVHVLDNLALGDPLLARLPMDPQKLQDWRIGHFYRTIPPGYLQTLDTGVNVIQDPGLAQYYTKLHDVTSGPLFDGQRLLEIWNFNTGAYNSLLRHYVRSISPPPQNPVDSTLYSEQKILSLPDDNQHISRYHITNVDS
;
A
#
# COMPACT_ATOMS: atom_id res chain seq x y z
N THR A 1 -14.60 -8.45 26.59
CA THR A 1 -14.74 -9.87 26.21
C THR A 1 -13.76 -10.15 25.10
N SER A 2 -12.75 -10.97 25.43
CA SER A 2 -11.66 -11.53 24.61
C SER A 2 -11.43 -10.94 23.21
N ASN A 3 -10.28 -10.27 23.06
CA ASN A 3 -9.60 -10.03 21.79
C ASN A 3 -9.49 -11.36 21.05
N ILE A 4 -10.40 -11.60 20.10
CA ILE A 4 -10.24 -12.68 19.15
C ILE A 4 -9.11 -12.21 18.26
N ARG A 5 -7.90 -12.70 18.53
CA ARG A 5 -6.86 -12.68 17.50
C ARG A 5 -7.50 -13.34 16.29
N ALA A 6 -7.62 -12.60 15.20
CA ALA A 6 -7.98 -13.20 13.92
C ALA A 6 -6.93 -14.22 13.47
N GLU A 7 -5.80 -14.29 14.18
CA GLU A 7 -4.57 -14.97 13.81
C GLU A 7 -4.15 -15.97 14.89
N ASP A 8 -3.81 -17.18 14.47
CA ASP A 8 -3.16 -18.15 15.35
C ASP A 8 -1.65 -17.85 15.53
N ALA A 9 -0.98 -18.58 16.42
CA ALA A 9 0.45 -18.39 16.69
C ALA A 9 1.37 -18.64 15.48
N ARG A 10 0.83 -19.15 14.36
CA ARG A 10 1.54 -19.43 13.10
C ARG A 10 1.29 -18.33 12.06
N GLY A 11 0.53 -17.30 12.39
CA GLY A 11 0.16 -16.20 11.48
C GLY A 11 -0.90 -16.59 10.46
N VAL A 12 -1.64 -17.68 10.67
CA VAL A 12 -2.78 -18.07 9.83
C VAL A 12 -4.04 -17.42 10.38
N ALA A 13 -4.77 -16.72 9.50
CA ALA A 13 -6.00 -16.04 9.86
C ALA A 13 -7.25 -16.73 9.31
N ASP A 14 -8.32 -16.77 10.11
CA ASP A 14 -9.66 -17.10 9.61
C ASP A 14 -10.34 -15.81 9.09
N GLU A 15 -10.09 -15.50 7.83
CA GLU A 15 -10.65 -14.32 7.15
C GLU A 15 -12.19 -14.34 7.14
N HIS A 16 -12.81 -15.52 7.03
CA HIS A 16 -14.27 -15.61 7.07
C HIS A 16 -14.81 -15.19 8.44
N ALA A 17 -14.24 -15.71 9.53
CA ALA A 17 -14.61 -15.30 10.88
C ALA A 17 -14.31 -13.81 11.15
N TYR A 18 -13.21 -13.30 10.61
CA TYR A 18 -12.84 -11.88 10.70
C TYR A 18 -13.93 -10.98 10.08
N TYR A 19 -14.35 -11.27 8.85
CA TYR A 19 -15.34 -10.46 8.13
C TYR A 19 -16.80 -10.71 8.53
N ALA A 20 -17.10 -11.84 9.17
CA ALA A 20 -18.47 -12.24 9.49
C ALA A 20 -19.24 -11.19 10.32
N LYS A 21 -18.57 -10.44 11.19
CA LYS A 21 -19.20 -9.34 11.95
C LYS A 21 -19.68 -8.20 11.05
N ALA A 22 -18.92 -7.88 10.02
CA ALA A 22 -19.20 -6.76 9.12
C ALA A 22 -20.13 -7.15 7.97
N THR A 23 -20.17 -8.41 7.54
CA THR A 23 -20.91 -8.86 6.34
C THR A 23 -21.94 -9.96 6.56
N GLY A 24 -21.93 -10.63 7.71
CA GLY A 24 -22.80 -11.78 7.96
C GLY A 24 -24.28 -11.41 8.01
N LEU A 25 -25.12 -12.20 7.34
CA LEU A 25 -26.58 -11.99 7.32
C LEU A 25 -27.20 -12.00 8.72
N ILE A 26 -26.65 -12.79 9.66
CA ILE A 26 -27.09 -12.82 11.06
C ILE A 26 -26.86 -11.50 11.81
N ASN A 27 -25.92 -10.68 11.34
CA ASN A 27 -25.58 -9.37 11.91
C ASN A 27 -26.30 -8.22 11.18
N PHE A 28 -27.12 -8.53 10.17
CA PHE A 28 -27.86 -7.55 9.40
C PHE A 28 -28.84 -6.77 10.29
N GLN A 29 -28.83 -5.45 10.13
CA GLN A 29 -29.81 -4.56 10.73
C GLN A 29 -30.35 -3.65 9.63
N ARG A 30 -31.69 -3.55 9.51
CA ARG A 30 -32.36 -2.77 8.45
C ARG A 30 -31.83 -1.33 8.33
N ASN A 31 -31.50 -0.74 9.47
CA ASN A 31 -30.96 0.61 9.70
C ASN A 31 -29.49 0.87 9.33
N VAL A 32 -28.71 -0.18 9.05
CA VAL A 32 -27.25 -0.12 9.08
C VAL A 32 -26.68 -0.55 7.73
N SER A 33 -25.85 0.30 7.14
CA SER A 33 -25.14 -0.01 5.89
C SER A 33 -24.17 -1.18 6.09
N MET A 34 -24.12 -2.06 5.09
CA MET A 34 -23.23 -3.23 5.06
C MET A 34 -22.31 -3.12 3.85
N PRO A 35 -21.00 -3.45 3.96
CA PRO A 35 -20.32 -3.95 5.16
C PRO A 35 -20.22 -2.91 6.28
N ASN A 36 -20.60 -3.31 7.50
CA ASN A 36 -20.46 -2.43 8.67
C ASN A 36 -19.07 -2.60 9.28
N SER A 37 -18.08 -1.97 8.66
CA SER A 37 -16.69 -1.99 9.10
C SER A 37 -16.09 -0.59 9.09
N VAL A 38 -14.97 -0.44 9.80
CA VAL A 38 -14.23 0.82 9.86
C VAL A 38 -13.67 1.18 8.49
N GLU A 39 -13.15 0.21 7.76
CA GLU A 39 -12.63 0.35 6.38
C GLU A 39 -13.72 0.82 5.42
N ALA A 40 -14.92 0.25 5.51
CA ALA A 40 -16.07 0.64 4.70
C ALA A 40 -16.48 2.10 4.96
N GLN A 41 -16.54 2.49 6.24
CA GLN A 41 -16.86 3.87 6.63
C GLN A 41 -15.81 4.86 6.12
N TYR A 42 -14.52 4.52 6.20
CA TYR A 42 -13.47 5.37 5.64
C TYR A 42 -13.54 5.48 4.12
N GLY A 43 -13.82 4.38 3.41
CA GLY A 43 -14.03 4.40 1.96
C GLY A 43 -15.16 5.34 1.57
N LEU A 44 -16.31 5.22 2.25
CA LEU A 44 -17.45 6.11 2.05
C LEU A 44 -17.10 7.57 2.34
N GLN A 45 -16.34 7.85 3.41
CA GLN A 45 -15.93 9.21 3.74
C GLN A 45 -15.07 9.83 2.65
N VAL A 46 -14.07 9.11 2.14
CA VAL A 46 -13.19 9.56 1.05
C VAL A 46 -13.99 9.88 -0.22
N LYS A 47 -15.01 9.06 -0.52
CA LYS A 47 -15.96 9.33 -1.61
C LYS A 47 -16.77 10.61 -1.38
N LEU A 48 -17.29 10.82 -0.17
CA LEU A 48 -18.08 12.02 0.18
C LEU A 48 -17.24 13.29 0.20
N ASP A 49 -15.97 13.17 0.59
CA ASP A 49 -14.98 14.25 0.56
C ASP A 49 -14.50 14.55 -0.88
N ASN A 50 -14.90 13.73 -1.86
CA ASN A 50 -14.51 13.82 -3.27
C ASN A 50 -12.99 13.83 -3.47
N GLU A 51 -12.26 13.07 -2.63
CA GLU A 51 -10.83 12.85 -2.81
C GLU A 51 -10.57 12.13 -4.14
N GLN A 52 -9.48 12.47 -4.82
CA GLN A 52 -9.10 11.78 -6.06
C GLN A 52 -8.20 10.56 -5.79
N VAL A 53 -7.39 10.61 -4.72
CA VAL A 53 -6.46 9.54 -4.33
C VAL A 53 -6.50 9.34 -2.84
N ALA A 54 -6.53 8.07 -2.41
CA ALA A 54 -6.38 7.72 -1.01
C ALA A 54 -5.47 6.49 -0.83
N ALA A 55 -4.57 6.56 0.15
CA ALA A 55 -3.70 5.44 0.51
C ALA A 55 -4.31 4.63 1.65
N PHE A 56 -4.40 3.31 1.48
CA PHE A 56 -4.98 2.40 2.48
C PHE A 56 -4.41 0.98 2.34
N ASN A 57 -4.27 0.23 3.43
CA ASN A 57 -3.72 -1.14 3.41
C ASN A 57 -4.80 -2.22 3.19
N ALA A 58 -5.95 -2.10 3.84
CA ALA A 58 -7.06 -3.06 3.72
C ALA A 58 -8.05 -2.60 2.64
N ILE A 59 -7.62 -2.67 1.37
CA ILE A 59 -8.31 -2.00 0.25
C ILE A 59 -9.65 -2.63 -0.18
N GLY A 60 -10.05 -3.78 0.37
CA GLY A 60 -11.26 -4.52 -0.04
C GLY A 60 -12.56 -3.72 0.16
N TYR A 61 -13.01 -3.58 1.41
CA TYR A 61 -14.21 -2.80 1.72
C TYR A 61 -13.98 -1.29 1.53
N PHE A 62 -12.78 -0.81 1.85
CA PHE A 62 -12.40 0.58 1.63
C PHE A 62 -12.57 0.99 0.16
N GLY A 63 -11.96 0.25 -0.76
CA GLY A 63 -12.02 0.57 -2.19
C GLY A 63 -13.41 0.36 -2.78
N TYR A 64 -14.15 -0.64 -2.31
CA TYR A 64 -15.55 -0.84 -2.73
C TYR A 64 -16.43 0.37 -2.39
N GLU A 65 -16.35 0.88 -1.16
CA GLU A 65 -17.16 2.03 -0.72
C GLU A 65 -16.64 3.37 -1.25
N ALA A 66 -15.32 3.53 -1.43
CA ALA A 66 -14.71 4.69 -2.08
C ALA A 66 -15.23 4.87 -3.52
N GLY A 67 -15.57 3.76 -4.19
CA GLY A 67 -16.15 3.76 -5.51
C GLY A 67 -15.13 4.02 -6.62
N PRO A 68 -15.58 4.02 -7.89
CA PRO A 68 -14.69 3.91 -9.05
C PRO A 68 -13.95 5.20 -9.41
N HIS A 69 -14.24 6.31 -8.73
CA HIS A 69 -13.67 7.63 -9.02
C HIS A 69 -12.48 7.98 -8.13
N VAL A 70 -12.22 7.18 -7.09
CA VAL A 70 -11.06 7.35 -6.20
C VAL A 70 -9.99 6.36 -6.61
N HIS A 71 -8.77 6.84 -6.85
CA HIS A 71 -7.61 5.97 -7.00
C HIS A 71 -7.13 5.50 -5.62
N VAL A 72 -7.27 4.21 -5.34
CA VAL A 72 -6.82 3.63 -4.08
C VAL A 72 -5.38 3.14 -4.21
N LEU A 73 -4.45 3.79 -3.51
CA LEU A 73 -3.07 3.32 -3.38
C LEU A 73 -2.99 2.27 -2.27
N ASP A 74 -2.62 1.06 -2.64
CA ASP A 74 -2.35 -0.03 -1.70
C ASP A 74 -0.90 0.00 -1.22
N ASN A 75 -0.68 0.41 0.03
CA ASN A 75 0.67 0.49 0.61
C ASN A 75 1.25 -0.89 1.03
N LEU A 76 0.46 -1.97 0.99
CA LEU A 76 0.96 -3.36 1.05
C LEU A 76 1.38 -3.89 -0.32
N ALA A 77 1.12 -3.10 -1.38
CA ALA A 77 1.53 -3.36 -2.75
C ALA A 77 1.02 -4.69 -3.32
N LEU A 78 -0.16 -5.13 -2.91
CA LEU A 78 -0.88 -6.24 -3.53
C LEU A 78 -1.59 -5.76 -4.81
N GLY A 79 -2.15 -4.54 -4.76
CA GLY A 79 -2.86 -3.91 -5.88
C GLY A 79 -2.10 -2.82 -6.63
N ASP A 80 -1.04 -2.24 -6.05
CA ASP A 80 -0.32 -1.12 -6.68
C ASP A 80 0.84 -1.58 -7.57
N PRO A 81 0.85 -1.22 -8.87
CA PRO A 81 1.83 -1.73 -9.81
C PRO A 81 3.25 -1.20 -9.56
N LEU A 82 3.42 0.07 -9.16
CA LEU A 82 4.75 0.62 -8.93
C LEU A 82 5.33 0.08 -7.63
N LEU A 83 4.57 0.19 -6.54
CA LEU A 83 4.99 -0.24 -5.22
C LEU A 83 5.32 -1.72 -5.21
N ALA A 84 4.60 -2.58 -5.95
CA ALA A 84 4.85 -4.03 -6.03
C ALA A 84 6.29 -4.37 -6.48
N ARG A 85 6.96 -3.45 -7.17
CA ARG A 85 8.32 -3.63 -7.69
C ARG A 85 9.42 -3.05 -6.78
N LEU A 86 9.05 -2.32 -5.74
CA LEU A 86 9.98 -1.73 -4.77
C LEU A 86 10.38 -2.74 -3.69
N PRO A 87 11.48 -2.54 -2.94
CA PRO A 87 11.77 -3.34 -1.76
C PRO A 87 10.75 -3.06 -0.66
N MET A 88 10.59 -4.03 0.25
CA MET A 88 9.81 -3.80 1.48
C MET A 88 10.42 -2.68 2.31
N ASP A 89 9.56 -1.93 2.99
CA ASP A 89 9.99 -0.91 3.94
C ASP A 89 10.90 -1.53 5.02
N PRO A 90 12.16 -1.08 5.13
CA PRO A 90 13.10 -1.61 6.13
C PRO A 90 12.58 -1.51 7.57
N GLN A 91 11.75 -0.51 7.86
CA GLN A 91 11.18 -0.30 9.20
C GLN A 91 10.08 -1.32 9.54
N LYS A 92 9.55 -2.03 8.53
CA LYS A 92 8.49 -3.04 8.67
C LYS A 92 8.99 -4.47 8.51
N LEU A 93 10.31 -4.67 8.43
CA LEU A 93 10.96 -5.99 8.33
C LEU A 93 10.73 -6.91 9.53
N GLN A 94 10.31 -6.41 10.69
CA GLN A 94 9.99 -7.24 11.85
C GLN A 94 8.52 -7.67 11.90
N ASP A 95 7.64 -6.99 11.16
CA ASP A 95 6.19 -7.16 11.21
C ASP A 95 5.62 -7.80 9.93
N TRP A 96 6.48 -8.26 9.03
CA TRP A 96 6.04 -8.82 7.75
C TRP A 96 5.40 -10.19 7.93
N ARG A 97 4.39 -10.43 7.10
CA ARG A 97 3.81 -11.75 6.87
C ARG A 97 3.28 -11.83 5.45
N ILE A 98 2.87 -13.02 5.03
CA ILE A 98 2.25 -13.22 3.71
C ILE A 98 1.06 -12.24 3.59
N GLY A 99 1.05 -11.44 2.52
CA GLY A 99 0.04 -10.41 2.28
C GLY A 99 0.30 -9.06 2.95
N HIS A 100 1.35 -8.90 3.78
CA HIS A 100 1.62 -7.67 4.52
C HIS A 100 3.03 -7.12 4.25
N PHE A 101 3.32 -6.88 2.97
CA PHE A 101 4.62 -6.36 2.52
C PHE A 101 4.57 -4.84 2.34
N TYR A 102 4.61 -4.10 3.45
CA TYR A 102 4.58 -2.63 3.42
C TYR A 102 5.68 -2.06 2.51
N ARG A 103 5.30 -1.12 1.65
CA ARG A 103 6.22 -0.39 0.77
C ARG A 103 6.21 1.09 1.15
N THR A 104 7.40 1.67 1.22
CA THR A 104 7.55 3.12 1.36
C THR A 104 7.04 3.77 0.07
N ILE A 105 6.12 4.73 0.21
CA ILE A 105 5.59 5.50 -0.92
C ILE A 105 6.68 6.47 -1.40
N PRO A 106 7.11 6.41 -2.68
CA PRO A 106 8.12 7.33 -3.20
C PRO A 106 7.64 8.79 -3.13
N PRO A 107 8.52 9.75 -2.78
CA PRO A 107 8.18 11.17 -2.83
C PRO A 107 7.66 11.59 -4.22
N GLY A 108 6.52 12.27 -4.24
CA GLY A 108 5.83 12.69 -5.47
C GLY A 108 4.91 11.65 -6.11
N TYR A 109 4.90 10.39 -5.64
CA TYR A 109 4.03 9.36 -6.24
C TYR A 109 2.54 9.62 -5.99
N LEU A 110 2.14 9.95 -4.76
CA LEU A 110 0.75 10.33 -4.45
C LEU A 110 0.27 11.51 -5.28
N GLN A 111 1.07 12.57 -5.40
CA GLN A 111 0.75 13.73 -6.24
C GLN A 111 0.67 13.35 -7.73
N THR A 112 1.47 12.39 -8.19
CA THR A 112 1.42 11.89 -9.57
C THR A 112 0.10 11.18 -9.85
N LEU A 113 -0.40 10.38 -8.90
CA LEU A 113 -1.70 9.72 -9.03
C LEU A 113 -2.85 10.73 -9.00
N ASP A 114 -2.72 11.79 -8.21
CA ASP A 114 -3.76 12.80 -8.00
C ASP A 114 -3.90 13.74 -9.21
N THR A 115 -2.77 14.22 -9.72
CA THR A 115 -2.74 15.20 -10.81
C THR A 115 -2.66 14.56 -12.20
N GLY A 116 -2.29 13.29 -12.29
CA GLY A 116 -1.92 12.63 -13.55
C GLY A 116 -0.59 13.10 -14.15
N VAL A 117 0.12 14.04 -13.50
CA VAL A 117 1.42 14.55 -13.94
C VAL A 117 2.52 13.86 -13.16
N ASN A 118 3.45 13.20 -13.86
CA ASN A 118 4.56 12.51 -13.21
C ASN A 118 5.54 13.51 -12.56
N VAL A 119 5.47 13.59 -11.23
CA VAL A 119 6.30 14.45 -10.37
C VAL A 119 7.09 13.62 -9.35
N ILE A 120 7.28 12.32 -9.61
CA ILE A 120 8.14 11.45 -8.78
C ILE A 120 9.55 12.04 -8.74
N GLN A 121 10.09 12.21 -7.54
CA GLN A 121 11.32 12.98 -7.35
C GLN A 121 12.58 12.29 -7.90
N ASP A 122 12.69 10.96 -7.80
CA ASP A 122 13.81 10.22 -8.40
C ASP A 122 13.62 10.13 -9.92
N PRO A 123 14.52 10.68 -10.75
CA PRO A 123 14.33 10.69 -12.21
C PRO A 123 14.28 9.30 -12.84
N GLY A 124 15.03 8.34 -12.30
CA GLY A 124 15.03 6.97 -12.78
C GLY A 124 13.70 6.28 -12.49
N LEU A 125 13.18 6.46 -11.29
CA LEU A 125 11.87 5.94 -10.90
C LEU A 125 10.73 6.64 -11.64
N ALA A 126 10.83 7.96 -11.86
CA ALA A 126 9.87 8.69 -12.68
C ALA A 126 9.82 8.12 -14.10
N GLN A 127 10.99 7.92 -14.74
CA GLN A 127 11.05 7.29 -16.06
C GLN A 127 10.47 5.87 -16.05
N TYR A 128 10.80 5.08 -15.02
CA TYR A 128 10.26 3.72 -14.85
C TYR A 128 8.73 3.74 -14.74
N TYR A 129 8.17 4.65 -13.94
CA TYR A 129 6.73 4.80 -13.76
C TYR A 129 6.03 5.22 -15.04
N THR A 130 6.58 6.17 -15.82
CA THR A 130 6.01 6.55 -17.11
C THR A 130 5.83 5.32 -18.02
N LYS A 131 6.85 4.46 -18.10
CA LYS A 131 6.76 3.22 -18.89
C LYS A 131 5.77 2.22 -18.31
N LEU A 132 5.70 2.11 -16.99
CA LEU A 132 4.76 1.24 -16.32
C LEU A 132 3.31 1.69 -16.54
N HIS A 133 3.06 3.00 -16.54
CA HIS A 133 1.75 3.59 -16.77
C HIS A 133 1.21 3.25 -18.17
N ASP A 134 2.06 3.25 -19.20
CA ASP A 134 1.67 2.79 -20.54
C ASP A 134 1.13 1.35 -20.52
N VAL A 135 1.71 0.49 -19.67
CA VAL A 135 1.29 -0.91 -19.51
C VAL A 135 0.00 -1.06 -18.73
N THR A 136 -0.18 -0.31 -17.63
CA THR A 136 -1.30 -0.50 -16.70
C THR A 136 -2.53 0.31 -17.05
N SER A 137 -2.34 1.46 -17.72
CA SER A 137 -3.38 2.48 -17.90
C SER A 137 -3.48 3.02 -19.33
N GLY A 138 -2.52 2.71 -20.21
CA GLY A 138 -2.58 3.07 -21.63
C GLY A 138 -3.70 2.34 -22.40
N PRO A 139 -4.07 2.80 -23.61
CA PRO A 139 -5.10 2.14 -24.43
C PRO A 139 -4.78 0.65 -24.69
N LEU A 140 -5.81 -0.21 -24.67
CA LEU A 140 -5.63 -1.67 -24.76
C LEU A 140 -4.91 -2.14 -26.04
N PHE A 141 -5.14 -1.45 -27.16
CA PHE A 141 -4.61 -1.82 -28.48
C PHE A 141 -3.50 -0.88 -28.98
N ASP A 142 -2.81 -0.19 -28.07
CA ASP A 142 -1.67 0.65 -28.41
C ASP A 142 -0.41 -0.20 -28.67
N GLY A 143 0.26 0.06 -29.80
CA GLY A 143 1.54 -0.58 -30.11
C GLY A 143 2.62 -0.24 -29.09
N GLN A 144 2.57 0.97 -28.51
CA GLN A 144 3.49 1.36 -27.44
C GLN A 144 3.28 0.47 -26.20
N ARG A 145 2.02 0.18 -25.83
CA ARG A 145 1.72 -0.72 -24.71
C ARG A 145 2.32 -2.11 -24.89
N LEU A 146 2.23 -2.69 -26.09
CA LEU A 146 2.84 -3.99 -26.38
C LEU A 146 4.37 -3.97 -26.29
N LEU A 147 5.00 -2.90 -26.81
CA LEU A 147 6.43 -2.70 -26.68
C LEU A 147 6.86 -2.59 -25.22
N GLU A 148 6.12 -1.84 -24.40
CA GLU A 148 6.45 -1.69 -22.99
C GLU A 148 6.26 -3.00 -22.20
N ILE A 149 5.20 -3.77 -22.48
CA ILE A 149 5.04 -5.12 -21.93
C ILE A 149 6.27 -5.98 -22.23
N TRP A 150 6.76 -5.98 -23.48
CA TRP A 150 7.98 -6.71 -23.85
C TRP A 150 9.21 -6.21 -23.08
N ASN A 151 9.41 -4.90 -22.99
CA ASN A 151 10.53 -4.29 -22.28
C ASN A 151 10.55 -4.63 -20.79
N PHE A 152 9.38 -4.67 -20.13
CA PHE A 152 9.29 -5.11 -18.74
C PHE A 152 9.63 -6.59 -18.57
N ASN A 153 9.11 -7.48 -19.44
CA ASN A 153 9.37 -8.91 -19.37
C ASN A 153 10.83 -9.27 -19.70
N THR A 154 11.51 -8.48 -20.53
CA THR A 154 12.94 -8.65 -20.85
C THR A 154 13.87 -7.91 -19.89
N GLY A 155 13.33 -7.13 -18.94
CA GLY A 155 14.10 -6.44 -17.92
C GLY A 155 14.83 -5.18 -18.39
N ALA A 156 14.41 -4.57 -19.50
CA ALA A 156 15.02 -3.37 -20.08
C ALA A 156 15.09 -2.20 -19.09
N TYR A 157 14.15 -2.12 -18.14
CA TYR A 157 14.04 -1.06 -17.14
C TYR A 157 14.65 -1.41 -15.78
N ASN A 158 15.29 -2.57 -15.63
CA ASN A 158 15.85 -2.99 -14.35
C ASN A 158 16.97 -2.07 -13.85
N SER A 159 17.69 -1.39 -14.74
CA SER A 159 18.70 -0.40 -14.35
C SER A 159 18.11 0.79 -13.60
N LEU A 160 16.97 1.31 -14.08
CA LEU A 160 16.24 2.43 -13.47
C LEU A 160 15.78 2.08 -12.05
N LEU A 161 15.16 0.90 -11.90
CA LEU A 161 14.70 0.40 -10.61
C LEU A 161 15.87 0.17 -9.64
N ARG A 162 16.97 -0.46 -10.10
CA ARG A 162 18.16 -0.67 -9.27
C ARG A 162 18.82 0.63 -8.82
N HIS A 163 18.80 1.66 -9.68
CA HIS A 163 19.30 2.98 -9.31
C HIS A 163 18.50 3.56 -8.14
N TYR A 164 17.17 3.54 -8.23
CA TYR A 164 16.29 4.00 -7.15
C TYR A 164 16.47 3.20 -5.85
N VAL A 165 16.51 1.86 -5.93
CA VAL A 165 16.70 1.03 -4.73
C VAL A 165 18.02 1.35 -4.01
N ARG A 166 19.08 1.63 -4.77
CA ARG A 166 20.38 2.04 -4.20
C ARG A 166 20.34 3.44 -3.59
N SER A 167 19.53 4.36 -4.11
CA SER A 167 19.43 5.71 -3.56
C SER A 167 18.67 5.76 -2.23
N ILE A 168 17.76 4.82 -1.99
CA ILE A 168 17.00 4.72 -0.73
C ILE A 168 17.60 3.73 0.29
N SER A 169 18.55 2.89 -0.12
CA SER A 169 19.22 1.96 0.81
C SER A 169 20.33 2.70 1.57
N PRO A 170 20.43 2.57 2.90
CA PRO A 170 21.59 3.07 3.61
C PRO A 170 22.85 2.34 3.09
N PRO A 171 24.03 3.01 3.02
CA PRO A 171 25.27 2.34 2.66
C PRO A 171 25.52 1.16 3.61
N PRO A 172 26.15 0.07 3.14
CA PRO A 172 26.39 -1.10 3.98
C PRO A 172 27.13 -0.67 5.24
N GLN A 173 26.51 -0.91 6.40
CA GLN A 173 27.19 -0.73 7.67
C GLN A 173 28.31 -1.78 7.74
N ASN A 174 29.55 -1.33 7.89
CA ASN A 174 30.67 -2.20 8.28
C ASN A 174 30.25 -3.06 9.48
N PRO A 175 30.78 -4.30 9.64
CA PRO A 175 30.32 -5.23 10.65
C PRO A 175 30.33 -4.56 12.04
N VAL A 176 29.14 -4.34 12.58
CA VAL A 176 28.93 -3.69 13.88
C VAL A 176 29.44 -4.64 14.96
N ASP A 177 30.34 -4.12 15.79
CA ASP A 177 30.87 -4.73 16.99
C ASP A 177 29.71 -5.26 17.87
N SER A 178 29.74 -6.55 18.20
CA SER A 178 28.61 -7.33 18.71
C SER A 178 28.27 -7.08 20.20
N THR A 179 28.65 -5.92 20.74
CA THR A 179 28.67 -5.68 22.20
C THR A 179 27.62 -4.70 22.72
N LEU A 180 26.68 -4.19 21.89
CA LEU A 180 25.75 -3.12 22.31
C LEU A 180 24.25 -3.47 22.34
N TYR A 181 23.85 -4.74 22.21
CA TYR A 181 22.43 -5.16 22.31
C TYR A 181 22.14 -6.08 23.50
N SER A 182 22.83 -5.91 24.62
CA SER A 182 22.38 -6.46 25.90
C SER A 182 21.73 -5.36 26.72
N GLU A 183 20.46 -5.56 27.05
CA GLU A 183 19.62 -4.75 27.95
C GLU A 183 18.88 -3.56 27.34
N GLN A 184 17.79 -3.83 26.62
CA GLN A 184 16.55 -3.07 26.87
C GLN A 184 15.35 -4.02 27.00
N LYS A 185 14.69 -3.83 28.14
CA LYS A 185 13.69 -4.64 28.81
C LYS A 185 12.33 -4.52 28.12
N ILE A 186 11.69 -5.67 27.97
CA ILE A 186 10.32 -5.91 27.51
C ILE A 186 9.33 -4.96 28.20
N LEU A 187 8.66 -4.13 27.40
CA LEU A 187 7.37 -3.53 27.73
C LEU A 187 6.42 -3.84 26.56
N SER A 188 5.53 -4.78 26.78
CA SER A 188 4.44 -5.14 25.89
C SER A 188 3.48 -3.96 25.69
N LEU A 189 3.40 -3.43 24.47
CA LEU A 189 2.36 -2.51 24.04
C LEU A 189 1.13 -3.32 23.54
N PRO A 190 -0.11 -2.82 23.74
CA PRO A 190 -1.32 -3.54 23.37
C PRO A 190 -1.62 -3.49 21.87
N ASP A 191 -2.09 -4.63 21.36
CA ASP A 191 -2.75 -4.93 20.07
C ASP A 191 -2.89 -3.78 19.05
N ASP A 192 -2.11 -3.87 17.97
CA ASP A 192 -2.15 -3.00 16.80
C ASP A 192 -3.36 -3.30 15.90
N ASN A 193 -4.49 -2.68 16.23
CA ASN A 193 -5.63 -2.50 15.32
C ASN A 193 -5.88 -1.01 15.00
N GLN A 194 -4.84 -0.17 15.07
CA GLN A 194 -4.98 1.29 14.89
C GLN A 194 -3.99 1.95 13.91
N HIS A 195 -3.14 1.21 13.19
CA HIS A 195 -2.30 1.84 12.17
C HIS A 195 -3.01 1.99 10.81
N ILE A 196 -4.17 2.66 10.83
CA ILE A 196 -4.74 3.29 9.63
C ILE A 196 -3.90 4.54 9.38
N SER A 197 -2.82 4.38 8.61
CA SER A 197 -2.00 5.52 8.21
C SER A 197 -2.65 6.20 7.01
N ARG A 198 -3.51 7.19 7.28
CA ARG A 198 -4.07 8.07 6.24
C ARG A 198 -2.99 9.06 5.81
N TYR A 199 -2.54 8.96 4.57
CA TYR A 199 -1.69 9.97 3.95
C TYR A 199 -2.61 10.99 3.27
N HIS A 200 -2.74 12.18 3.87
CA HIS A 200 -3.44 13.30 3.22
C HIS A 200 -2.46 14.07 2.33
N ILE A 201 -2.85 14.32 1.07
CA ILE A 201 -2.28 15.41 0.29
C ILE A 201 -2.94 16.70 0.81
N THR A 202 -2.28 17.42 1.71
CA THR A 202 -2.70 18.78 2.00
C THR A 202 -2.29 19.64 0.82
N ASN A 203 -3.26 20.08 0.02
CA ASN A 203 -3.02 21.14 -0.95
C ASN A 203 -2.55 22.38 -0.17
N VAL A 204 -1.30 22.79 -0.42
CA VAL A 204 -0.79 24.07 0.04
C VAL A 204 -1.39 25.09 -0.93
N ASP A 205 -2.46 25.75 -0.49
CA ASP A 205 -3.04 26.87 -1.23
C ASP A 205 -1.98 27.95 -1.45
N SER A 206 -1.89 28.43 -2.70
CA SER A 206 -1.13 29.60 -3.12
C SER A 206 -2.07 30.69 -3.63
#